data_AF-A0A7J3QAR5-F1
#
_entry.id   AF-A0A7J3QAR5-F1
#
_cell.length_a   1.000
_cell.length_b   1.000
_cell.length_c   1.000
_cell.angle_alpha   90.00
_cell.angle_beta   90.00
_cell.angle_gamma   90.00
#
_symmetry.space_group_name_H-M   'P 1'
#
loop_
_entity.id
_entity.type
_entity.pdbx_description
1 polymer ?
#
loop_
_entity_poly.entity_id
_entity_poly.type
_entity_poly.pdbx_seq_one_letter_code
_entity_poly.pdbx_strand_id
1 'polypeptide(L)' 'MRRREAKVKKISGKKNVRGKTYTYEYYTLPLNLYIPKSMVEKWGEDYIIERDEEKGMILIKSKKSESR' A
#
# COMPACT_ATOMS: atom_id res chain seq x y z
N MET A 1 -19.67 -2.19 7.74
CA MET A 1 -18.55 -2.20 6.76
C MET A 1 -18.16 -0.75 6.39
N ARG A 2 -16.91 -0.35 6.60
CA ARG A 2 -16.41 1.00 6.27
C ARG A 2 -15.55 0.94 5.01
N ARG A 3 -15.93 1.70 3.97
CA ARG A 3 -15.20 1.80 2.69
C ARG A 3 -14.58 3.18 2.56
N ARG A 4 -13.32 3.26 2.12
CA ARG A 4 -12.67 4.53 1.77
C ARG A 4 -11.72 4.36 0.60
N GLU A 5 -11.60 5.42 -0.20
CA GLU A 5 -10.52 5.52 -1.18
C GLU A 5 -9.24 5.98 -0.48
N ALA A 6 -8.10 5.49 -0.96
CA ALA A 6 -6.80 5.86 -0.46
C ALA A 6 -5.76 5.78 -1.56
N LYS A 7 -4.86 6.75 -1.59
CA LYS A 7 -3.69 6.75 -2.45
C LYS A 7 -2.48 6.20 -1.70
N VAL A 8 -1.71 5.32 -2.33
CA VAL A 8 -0.46 4.83 -1.72
C VAL A 8 0.53 5.97 -1.51
N LYS A 9 1.23 5.93 -0.38
CA LYS A 9 2.35 6.82 -0.08
C LYS A 9 3.65 6.05 -0.26
N LYS A 10 4.50 6.53 -1.16
CA LYS A 10 5.87 6.04 -1.33
C LYS A 10 6.73 6.51 -0.16
N ILE A 11 7.38 5.57 0.51
CA ILE A 11 8.40 5.81 1.53
C ILE A 11 9.72 5.31 0.99
N SER A 12 10.70 6.20 0.93
CA SER A 12 12.07 5.86 0.63
C SER A 12 12.93 6.14 1.85
N GLY A 13 13.83 5.22 2.17
CA GLY A 13 14.82 5.41 3.23
C GLY A 13 16.19 4.92 2.79
N LYS A 14 17.21 5.44 3.49
CA LYS A 14 18.61 5.11 3.25
C LYS A 14 19.19 4.54 4.52
N LYS A 15 19.82 3.38 4.44
CA LYS A 15 20.57 2.77 5.54
C LYS A 15 22.03 2.62 5.14
N ASN A 16 22.91 3.27 5.89
CA ASN A 16 24.35 3.09 5.75
C ASN A 16 24.79 1.88 6.57
N VAL A 17 25.40 0.89 5.91
CA VAL A 17 25.93 -0.31 6.55
C VAL A 17 27.36 -0.52 6.06
N ARG A 18 28.34 -0.39 6.97
CA ARG A 18 29.78 -0.59 6.68
C ARG A 18 30.27 0.21 5.45
N GLY A 19 29.88 1.49 5.37
CA GLY A 19 30.26 2.37 4.25
C GLY A 19 29.47 2.16 2.95
N LYS A 20 28.55 1.18 2.88
CA LYS A 20 27.63 1.00 1.75
C LYS A 20 26.25 1.58 2.06
N THR A 21 25.71 2.38 1.14
CA THR A 21 24.37 2.97 1.25
C THR A 21 23.34 2.05 0.61
N TYR A 22 22.39 1.54 1.38
CA TYR A 22 21.26 0.76 0.90
C TYR A 22 20.01 1.64 0.87
N THR A 23 19.36 1.74 -0.29
CA THR A 23 18.05 2.39 -0.42
C THR A 23 16.95 1.35 -0.36
N TYR A 24 15.93 1.58 0.46
CA TYR A 24 14.69 0.81 0.42
C TYR A 24 13.55 1.71 -0.04
N GLU A 25 12.68 1.16 -0.88
CA GLU A 25 11.45 1.80 -1.34
C GLU A 25 10.28 0.89 -0.98
N TYR A 26 9.31 1.41 -0.24
CA TYR A 26 8.05 0.72 0.01
C TYR A 26 6.86 1.65 -0.12
N TYR A 27 5.69 1.07 -0.34
CA TYR A 27 4.44 1.82 -0.45
C TYR A 27 3.57 1.50 0.75
N THR A 28 2.85 2.50 1.24
CA THR A 28 1.96 2.37 2.39
C THR A 28 0.59 2.95 2.12
N LEU A 29 -0.43 2.33 2.70
CA LEU A 29 -1.78 2.84 2.81
C LEU A 29 -2.06 3.27 4.27
N PRO A 30 -3.06 4.13 4.51
CA PRO A 30 -3.43 4.52 5.87
C PRO A 30 -3.74 3.29 6.74
N LEU A 31 -3.42 3.38 8.03
CA LEU A 31 -3.20 2.26 8.96
C LEU A 31 -1.84 1.56 8.80
N ASN A 32 -0.87 2.20 8.15
CA ASN A 32 0.48 1.67 7.92
C ASN A 32 0.48 0.32 7.19
N LEU A 33 -0.50 0.11 6.31
CA LEU A 33 -0.63 -1.11 5.53
C LEU A 33 0.40 -1.09 4.40
N TYR A 34 1.34 -2.03 4.43
CA TYR A 34 2.34 -2.15 3.38
C TYR A 34 1.75 -2.68 2.08
N ILE A 35 2.12 -2.07 0.96
CA ILE A 35 1.81 -2.53 -0.39
C ILE A 35 3.12 -2.85 -1.13
N PRO A 36 3.27 -4.06 -1.69
CA PRO A 36 4.43 -4.41 -2.51
C PRO A 36 4.58 -3.50 -3.73
N LYS A 37 5.82 -3.16 -4.09
CA LYS A 37 6.14 -2.35 -5.28
C LYS A 37 5.51 -2.93 -6.56
N SER A 38 5.62 -4.24 -6.76
CA SER A 38 5.05 -4.93 -7.93
C SER A 38 3.53 -4.80 -8.04
N MET A 39 2.82 -4.68 -6.91
CA MET A 39 1.38 -4.44 -6.91
C MET A 39 1.06 -3.03 -7.37
N VAL A 40 1.80 -2.03 -6.92
CA VAL A 40 1.63 -0.63 -7.33
C VAL A 40 1.95 -0.47 -8.82
N GLU A 41 3.04 -1.08 -9.30
CA GLU A 41 3.45 -1.02 -10.71
C GLU A 41 2.40 -1.63 -11.65
N LYS A 42 1.76 -2.74 -11.23
CA LYS A 42 0.75 -3.42 -12.04
C LYS A 42 -0.62 -2.71 -12.00
N TRP A 43 -1.02 -2.24 -10.83
CA TRP A 43 -2.40 -1.85 -10.55
C TRP A 43 -2.63 -0.35 -10.35
N GLY A 44 -1.57 0.46 -10.27
CA GLY A 44 -1.63 1.90 -10.03
C GLY A 44 -1.56 2.26 -8.56
N GLU A 45 -1.72 3.54 -8.26
CA GLU A 45 -1.55 4.10 -6.91
C GLU A 45 -2.85 4.24 -6.12
N ASP A 46 -4.00 4.08 -6.78
CA ASP A 46 -5.33 4.30 -6.21
C ASP A 46 -5.96 2.98 -5.75
N TYR A 47 -6.29 2.92 -4.47
CA TYR A 47 -6.85 1.75 -3.81
C TYR A 47 -8.12 2.08 -3.04
N ILE A 48 -8.92 1.05 -2.81
CA ILE A 48 -10.12 1.05 -1.99
C ILE A 48 -9.84 0.15 -0.80
N ILE A 49 -10.05 0.68 0.40
CA ILE A 49 -9.87 -0.04 1.67
C ILE A 49 -11.25 -0.27 2.26
N GLU A 50 -11.60 -1.55 2.45
CA GLU A 50 -12.83 -2.02 3.06
C GLU A 50 -12.51 -2.65 4.42
N ARG A 51 -13.19 -2.20 5.47
CA ARG A 51 -13.04 -2.70 6.83
C ARG A 51 -14.36 -3.31 7.30
N ASP A 52 -14.29 -4.58 7.67
CA ASP A 52 -15.35 -5.33 8.32
C ASP A 52 -14.90 -5.60 9.77
N GLU A 53 -15.35 -4.75 10.68
CA GLU A 53 -14.97 -4.82 12.10
C GLU A 53 -15.63 -6.01 12.81
N GLU A 54 -16.80 -6.47 12.33
CA GLU A 54 -17.50 -7.64 12.89
C GLU A 54 -16.78 -8.95 12.53
N LYS A 55 -16.20 -9.03 11.34
CA LYS A 55 -15.41 -10.19 10.90
C LYS A 55 -13.91 -10.07 11.14
N GLY A 56 -13.45 -8.92 11.65
CA GLY A 56 -12.03 -8.63 11.83
C GLY A 56 -11.23 -8.62 10.51
N MET A 57 -11.84 -8.19 9.41
CA MET A 57 -11.24 -8.25 8.07
C MET A 57 -10.94 -6.86 7.50
N ILE A 58 -9.77 -6.73 6.86
CA ILE A 58 -9.40 -5.59 6.03
C ILE A 58 -9.16 -6.09 4.61
N LEU A 59 -9.92 -5.58 3.66
CA LEU A 59 -9.76 -5.88 2.25
C LEU A 59 -9.23 -4.65 1.50
N ILE A 60 -8.24 -4.87 0.66
CA ILE A 60 -7.58 -3.83 -0.13
C ILE A 60 -7.71 -4.20 -1.59
N LYS A 61 -8.37 -3.34 -2.38
CA LYS A 61 -8.56 -3.54 -3.82
C LYS A 61 -7.97 -2.36 -4.58
N SER A 62 -7.38 -2.62 -5.74
CA SER A 62 -7.00 -1.51 -6.62
C SER A 62 -8.23 -0.96 -7.32
N LYS A 63 -8.30 0.36 -7.49
CA LYS A 63 -9.42 1.01 -8.20
C LYS A 63 -9.50 0.51 -9.65
N LYS A 64 -8.34 0.28 -10.28
CA LYS A 64 -8.20 -0.31 -11.61
C LYS A 64 -8.81 -1.70 -11.74
N SER A 65 -8.76 -2.53 -10.69
CA SER A 65 -9.36 -3.87 -10.72
C SER A 65 -10.86 -3.85 -10.51
N GLU A 66 -11.39 -2.90 -9.75
CA GLU A 66 -12.83 -2.82 -9.46
C GLU A 66 -13.62 -2.11 -10.57
N SER A 67 -12.96 -1.36 -11.44
CA SER A 67 -13.58 -0.75 -12.64
C SER A 67 -13.59 -1.66 -13.88
N ARG A 68 -13.13 -2.91 -13.75
CA ARG A 68 -13.20 -3.94 -14.80
C ARG A 68 -14.30 -4.94 -14.47
#